data_AF-A0A7C5WRN1-F1
#
_entry.id   AF-A0A7C5WRN1-F1
#
_cell.length_a   1.000
_cell.length_b   1.000
_cell.length_c   1.000
_cell.angle_alpha   90.00
_cell.angle_beta   90.00
_cell.angle_gamma   90.00
#
_symmetry.space_group_name_H-M   'P 1'
#
loop_
_entity.id
_entity.type
_entity.pdbx_description
1 polymer ?
#
loop_
_entity_poly.entity_id
_entity_poly.type
_entity_poly.pdbx_seq_one_letter_code
_entity_poly.pdbx_strand_id
1 'polypeptide(L)'
;MIIKGERKLVPISAGIVERASQIARRKTTSLSKFVEDAVKHAIKLEEELGLGLDYSYTILRAIKTLKVLGGVFTPQPVLECLVDESCRSSKERLLERWFESGKLYGVYLKDSDNKTQILQAFLEILRWDFSEVRVNNENSNYKVRCVATSATSEEVEYIVKFLEGLITGLTCNLNRLEHVRGLITVEFKC
;
A
#
# COMPACT_ATOMS: atom_id res chain seq x y z
N MET A 1 20.13 26.68 18.22
CA MET A 1 19.32 27.83 17.75
C MET A 1 17.98 27.27 17.27
N ILE A 2 16.90 27.45 18.03
CA ILE A 2 15.58 26.91 17.68
C ILE A 2 14.95 27.90 16.70
N ILE A 3 14.83 27.54 15.42
CA ILE A 3 14.07 28.33 14.46
C ILE A 3 12.60 28.21 14.87
N LYS A 4 12.10 29.25 15.54
CA LYS A 4 10.69 29.39 15.88
C LYS A 4 9.98 29.78 14.59
N GLY A 5 9.44 28.80 13.87
CA GLY A 5 8.75 29.05 12.60
C GLY A 5 7.68 30.14 12.76
N GLU A 6 7.69 31.13 11.88
CA GLU A 6 6.68 32.19 11.85
C GLU A 6 5.28 31.57 11.70
N ARG A 7 4.35 31.97 12.58
CA ARG A 7 2.96 31.53 12.49
C ARG A 7 2.18 32.54 11.65
N LYS A 8 1.51 32.05 10.60
CA LYS A 8 0.59 32.85 9.80
C LYS A 8 -0.86 32.48 10.12
N LEU A 9 -1.73 33.49 10.16
CA LEU A 9 -3.17 33.31 10.32
C LEU A 9 -3.81 33.21 8.93
N VAL A 10 -4.58 32.15 8.72
CA VAL A 10 -5.40 31.95 7.53
C VAL A 10 -6.86 31.94 7.98
N PRO A 11 -7.72 32.85 7.48
CA PRO A 11 -9.11 32.88 7.87
C PRO A 11 -9.84 31.64 7.32
N ILE A 12 -10.51 30.90 8.21
CA ILE A 12 -11.30 29.70 7.90
C ILE A 12 -12.64 29.84 8.62
N SER A 13 -13.73 29.33 8.01
CA SER A 13 -15.05 29.39 8.65
C SER A 13 -15.08 28.64 9.99
N ALA A 14 -15.72 29.25 10.99
CA ALA A 14 -15.78 28.70 12.35
C ALA A 14 -16.34 27.27 12.39
N GLY A 15 -17.37 26.97 11.57
CA GLY A 15 -17.96 25.64 11.50
C GLY A 15 -17.05 24.56 10.90
N ILE A 16 -16.07 24.92 10.06
CA ILE A 16 -15.04 23.97 9.61
C ILE A 16 -14.03 23.71 10.74
N VAL A 17 -13.59 24.78 11.43
CA VAL A 17 -12.64 24.69 12.54
C VAL A 17 -13.20 23.83 13.68
N GLU A 18 -14.48 23.99 14.00
CA GLU A 18 -15.15 23.19 15.03
C GLU A 18 -15.20 21.70 14.67
N ARG A 19 -15.56 21.36 13.43
CA ARG A 19 -15.53 19.97 12.94
C ARG A 19 -14.12 19.39 12.96
N ALA A 20 -13.11 20.16 12.54
CA ALA A 20 -11.72 19.75 12.61
C ALA A 20 -11.28 19.47 14.07
N SER A 21 -11.71 20.29 15.03
CA SER A 21 -11.43 20.11 16.46
C SER A 21 -12.02 18.80 17.00
N GLN A 22 -13.27 18.48 16.62
CA GLN A 22 -13.91 17.22 16.97
C GLN A 22 -13.16 16.00 16.40
N ILE A 23 -12.72 16.09 15.14
CA ILE A 23 -11.91 15.03 14.51
C ILE A 23 -10.57 14.85 15.24
N ALA A 24 -9.87 15.96 15.53
CA ALA A 24 -8.60 15.94 16.23
C ALA A 24 -8.70 15.27 17.60
N ARG A 25 -9.74 15.59 18.38
CA ARG A 25 -10.02 14.96 19.68
C ARG A 25 -10.22 13.45 19.57
N ARG A 26 -11.01 12.98 18.58
CA ARG A 26 -11.22 11.54 18.35
C ARG A 26 -9.93 10.80 17.97
N LYS A 27 -8.99 11.49 17.35
CA LYS A 27 -7.66 10.97 17.00
C LYS A 27 -6.59 11.21 18.08
N THR A 28 -6.99 11.72 19.26
CA THR A 28 -6.09 12.04 20.37
C THR A 28 -4.94 12.98 19.96
N THR A 29 -5.22 13.94 19.08
CA THR A 29 -4.25 14.95 18.59
C THR A 29 -4.76 16.38 18.82
N SER A 30 -3.88 17.37 18.73
CA SER A 30 -4.26 18.79 18.83
C SER A 30 -4.84 19.29 17.50
N LEU A 31 -5.72 20.29 17.58
CA LEU A 31 -6.26 20.95 16.38
C LEU A 31 -5.14 21.52 15.50
N SER A 32 -4.14 22.18 16.11
CA SER A 32 -3.02 22.76 15.37
C SER A 32 -2.24 21.71 14.59
N LYS A 33 -1.93 20.57 15.23
CA LYS A 33 -1.24 19.47 14.55
C LYS A 33 -2.09 18.88 13.42
N PHE A 34 -3.38 18.66 13.67
CA PHE A 34 -4.30 18.15 12.64
C PHE A 34 -4.36 19.07 11.41
N VAL A 35 -4.45 20.39 11.61
CA VAL A 35 -4.46 21.38 10.52
C VAL A 35 -3.12 21.42 9.80
N GLU A 36 -2.01 21.43 10.54
CA GLU A 36 -0.67 21.43 9.96
C GLU A 36 -0.41 20.18 9.12
N ASP A 37 -0.79 19.00 9.62
CA ASP A 37 -0.69 17.74 8.88
C ASP A 37 -1.61 17.76 7.65
N ALA A 38 -2.84 18.28 7.76
CA ALA A 38 -3.75 18.38 6.61
C ALA A 38 -3.19 19.27 5.49
N VAL A 39 -2.62 20.42 5.84
CA VAL A 39 -1.99 21.34 4.87
C VAL A 39 -0.73 20.70 4.27
N LYS A 40 0.10 20.03 5.09
CA LYS A 40 1.28 19.31 4.59
C LYS A 40 0.91 18.23 3.58
N HIS A 41 -0.10 17.42 3.86
CA HIS A 41 -0.54 16.39 2.92
C HIS A 41 -1.14 17.00 1.64
N ALA A 42 -1.88 18.11 1.75
CA ALA A 42 -2.39 18.81 0.57
C ALA A 42 -1.27 19.27 -0.36
N ILE A 43 -0.20 19.85 0.20
CA ILE A 43 0.97 20.27 -0.56
C ILE A 43 1.65 19.07 -1.21
N LYS A 44 1.90 17.99 -0.46
CA LYS A 44 2.55 16.79 -0.98
C LYS A 44 1.77 16.12 -2.10
N LEU A 45 0.43 16.09 -2.03
CA LEU A 45 -0.39 15.51 -3.10
C LEU A 45 -0.18 16.27 -4.43
N GLU A 46 -0.04 17.59 -4.39
CA GLU A 46 0.23 18.41 -5.57
C GLU A 46 1.70 18.28 -6.03
N GLU A 47 2.66 18.41 -5.11
CA GLU A 47 4.10 18.40 -5.43
C GLU A 47 4.60 17.01 -5.87
N GLU A 48 4.18 15.95 -5.21
CA GLU A 48 4.69 14.59 -5.43
C GLU A 48 3.85 13.80 -6.45
N LEU A 49 2.52 14.03 -6.49
CA LEU A 49 1.60 13.26 -7.34
C LEU A 49 0.90 14.08 -8.43
N GLY A 50 0.98 15.41 -8.39
CA GLY A 50 0.24 16.28 -9.30
C GLY A 50 -1.28 16.16 -9.16
N LEU A 51 -1.76 15.81 -7.95
CA LEU A 51 -3.19 15.58 -7.67
C LEU A 51 -3.75 16.60 -6.69
N GLY A 52 -4.86 17.24 -7.08
CA GLY A 52 -5.64 18.08 -6.17
C GLY A 52 -6.40 17.29 -5.10
N LEU A 53 -6.72 17.96 -3.99
CA LEU A 53 -7.45 17.37 -2.85
C LEU A 53 -8.80 16.77 -3.24
N ASP A 54 -9.59 17.48 -4.06
CA ASP A 54 -10.93 17.04 -4.46
C ASP A 54 -10.88 15.78 -5.35
N TYR A 55 -9.93 15.74 -6.27
CA TYR A 55 -9.73 14.57 -7.13
C TYR A 55 -9.22 13.38 -6.32
N SER A 56 -8.28 13.60 -5.41
CA SER A 56 -7.77 12.59 -4.48
C SER A 56 -8.90 12.01 -3.61
N TYR A 57 -9.77 12.86 -3.06
CA TYR A 57 -10.95 12.41 -2.30
C TYR A 57 -11.89 11.55 -3.16
N THR A 58 -12.12 11.97 -4.41
CA THR A 58 -13.00 11.24 -5.35
C THR A 58 -12.44 9.85 -5.66
N ILE A 59 -11.15 9.73 -5.94
CA ILE A 59 -10.48 8.44 -6.17
C ILE A 59 -10.58 7.55 -4.93
N LEU A 60 -10.26 8.06 -3.75
CA LEU A 60 -10.32 7.29 -2.50
C LEU A 60 -11.74 6.79 -2.20
N ARG A 61 -12.75 7.59 -2.55
CA ARG A 61 -14.16 7.18 -2.46
C ARG A 61 -14.48 6.04 -3.42
N ALA A 62 -14.01 6.11 -4.67
CA ALA A 62 -14.19 5.05 -5.65
C ALA A 62 -13.50 3.74 -5.22
N ILE A 63 -12.26 3.82 -4.73
CA ILE A 63 -11.51 2.68 -4.17
C ILE A 63 -12.29 2.03 -3.01
N LYS A 64 -12.82 2.84 -2.09
CA LYS A 64 -13.65 2.33 -0.99
C LYS A 64 -14.93 1.64 -1.50
N THR A 65 -15.57 2.18 -2.53
CA THR A 65 -16.76 1.56 -3.14
C THR A 65 -16.43 0.23 -3.80
N LEU A 66 -15.35 0.17 -4.60
CA LEU A 66 -14.88 -1.08 -5.21
C LEU A 66 -14.66 -2.15 -4.13
N LYS A 67 -14.11 -1.78 -2.96
CA LYS A 67 -13.92 -2.70 -1.83
C LYS A 67 -15.21 -3.29 -1.30
N VAL A 68 -16.23 -2.47 -1.12
CA VAL A 68 -17.54 -2.94 -0.65
C VAL A 68 -18.21 -3.84 -1.68
N LEU A 69 -17.97 -3.59 -2.97
CA LEU A 69 -18.56 -4.36 -4.07
C LEU A 69 -17.76 -5.63 -4.43
N GLY A 70 -16.69 -5.96 -3.67
CA GLY A 70 -15.87 -7.14 -3.92
C GLY A 70 -14.93 -7.01 -5.12
N GLY A 71 -14.63 -5.78 -5.56
CA GLY A 71 -13.55 -5.54 -6.51
C GLY A 71 -12.21 -6.00 -5.94
N VAL A 72 -11.27 -6.34 -6.81
CA VAL A 72 -9.89 -6.64 -6.42
C VAL A 72 -8.96 -6.00 -7.45
N PHE A 73 -7.79 -5.54 -7.01
CA PHE A 73 -6.75 -5.13 -7.94
C PHE A 73 -5.97 -6.36 -8.39
N THR A 74 -5.81 -6.51 -9.69
CA THR A 74 -5.00 -7.58 -10.29
C THR A 74 -4.08 -6.92 -11.31
N PRO A 75 -2.77 -7.25 -11.31
CA PRO A 75 -1.87 -6.76 -12.35
C PRO A 75 -2.41 -7.09 -13.73
N GLN A 76 -2.37 -6.12 -14.65
CA GLN A 76 -2.92 -6.32 -16.00
C GLN A 76 -2.37 -7.58 -16.71
N PRO A 77 -1.05 -7.92 -16.66
CA PRO A 77 -0.54 -9.15 -17.28
C PRO A 77 -1.14 -10.44 -16.70
N VAL A 78 -1.55 -10.42 -15.43
CA VAL A 78 -2.23 -11.55 -14.79
C VAL A 78 -3.67 -11.65 -15.32
N LEU A 79 -4.39 -10.52 -15.41
CA LEU A 79 -5.74 -10.50 -15.98
C LEU A 79 -5.75 -10.99 -17.43
N GLU A 80 -4.79 -10.54 -18.24
CA GLU A 80 -4.60 -10.99 -19.63
C GLU A 80 -4.37 -12.50 -19.71
N CYS A 81 -3.57 -13.07 -18.80
CA CYS A 81 -3.39 -14.52 -18.73
C CYS A 81 -4.65 -15.28 -18.33
N LEU A 82 -5.49 -14.72 -17.45
CA LEU A 82 -6.73 -15.35 -17.02
C LEU A 82 -7.80 -15.41 -18.13
N VAL A 83 -7.76 -14.48 -19.10
CA VAL A 83 -8.69 -14.48 -20.24
C VAL A 83 -8.18 -15.25 -21.45
N ASP A 84 -6.88 -15.52 -21.53
CA ASP A 84 -6.26 -16.40 -22.53
C ASP A 84 -6.34 -17.86 -22.10
N GLU A 85 -7.10 -18.68 -22.83
CA GLU A 85 -7.29 -20.11 -22.54
C GLU A 85 -5.97 -20.90 -22.47
N SER A 86 -5.00 -20.56 -23.30
CA SER A 86 -3.69 -21.22 -23.35
C SER A 86 -2.79 -20.85 -22.17
N CYS A 87 -3.05 -19.71 -21.53
CA CYS A 87 -2.32 -19.24 -20.35
C CYS A 87 -3.02 -19.73 -19.09
N ARG A 88 -4.34 -19.53 -18.97
CA ARG A 88 -5.15 -19.95 -17.82
C ARG A 88 -5.06 -21.44 -17.52
N SER A 89 -4.90 -22.29 -18.53
CA SER A 89 -4.79 -23.75 -18.35
C SER A 89 -3.43 -24.20 -17.80
N SER A 90 -2.42 -23.32 -17.77
CA SER A 90 -1.10 -23.60 -17.18
C SER A 90 -0.91 -22.77 -15.92
N LYS A 91 -0.92 -23.46 -14.79
CA LYS A 91 -0.64 -22.86 -13.48
C LYS A 91 0.75 -22.21 -13.46
N GLU A 92 1.74 -22.83 -14.09
CA GLU A 92 3.12 -22.34 -14.17
C GLU A 92 3.19 -20.99 -14.87
N ARG A 93 2.48 -20.83 -15.99
CA ARG A 93 2.42 -19.55 -16.71
C ARG A 93 1.74 -18.47 -15.88
N LEU A 94 0.66 -18.81 -15.19
CA LEU A 94 -0.03 -17.86 -14.33
C LEU A 94 0.86 -17.41 -13.14
N LEU A 95 1.60 -18.34 -12.53
CA LEU A 95 2.59 -18.06 -11.49
C LEU A 95 3.73 -17.17 -12.00
N GLU A 96 4.21 -17.40 -13.22
CA GLU A 96 5.21 -16.55 -13.87
C GLU A 96 4.70 -15.12 -14.06
N ARG A 97 3.44 -14.94 -14.47
CA ARG A 97 2.83 -13.59 -14.59
C ARG A 97 2.72 -12.88 -13.25
N TRP A 98 2.40 -13.59 -12.18
CA TRP A 98 2.42 -13.02 -10.82
C TRP A 98 3.83 -12.60 -10.40
N PHE A 99 4.83 -13.44 -10.66
CA PHE A 99 6.24 -13.14 -10.37
C PHE A 99 6.74 -11.91 -11.14
N GLU A 100 6.57 -11.87 -12.45
CA GLU A 100 7.01 -10.74 -13.28
C GLU A 100 6.28 -9.45 -12.91
N SER A 101 4.98 -9.53 -12.59
CA SER A 101 4.24 -8.38 -12.09
C SER A 101 4.82 -7.88 -10.76
N GLY A 102 5.12 -8.78 -9.83
CA GLY A 102 5.78 -8.45 -8.57
C GLY A 102 7.11 -7.73 -8.81
N LYS A 103 7.93 -8.24 -9.73
CA LYS A 103 9.24 -7.67 -10.08
C LYS A 103 9.14 -6.23 -10.56
N LEU A 104 8.15 -5.90 -11.39
CA LEU A 104 7.91 -4.51 -11.82
C LEU A 104 7.58 -3.59 -10.64
N TYR A 105 6.78 -4.06 -9.68
CA TYR A 105 6.46 -3.31 -8.46
C TYR A 105 7.71 -3.10 -7.60
N GLY A 106 8.56 -4.12 -7.49
CA GLY A 106 9.84 -4.02 -6.80
C GLY A 106 10.76 -2.97 -7.43
N VAL A 107 10.88 -2.95 -8.76
CA VAL A 107 11.67 -1.94 -9.49
C VAL A 107 11.15 -0.53 -9.20
N TYR A 108 9.83 -0.33 -9.22
CA TYR A 108 9.22 0.96 -8.90
C TYR A 108 9.51 1.41 -7.47
N LEU A 109 9.44 0.48 -6.51
CA LEU A 109 9.67 0.76 -5.10
C LEU A 109 11.14 0.95 -4.73
N LYS A 110 12.08 0.52 -5.56
CA LYS A 110 13.51 0.46 -5.23
C LYS A 110 14.05 1.79 -4.70
N ASP A 111 13.75 2.87 -5.41
CA ASP A 111 14.25 4.21 -5.13
C ASP A 111 13.27 5.08 -4.33
N SER A 112 12.20 4.47 -3.79
CA SER A 112 11.16 5.18 -3.06
C SER A 112 11.58 5.52 -1.63
N ASP A 113 11.50 6.81 -1.30
CA ASP A 113 11.50 7.29 0.08
C ASP A 113 10.24 6.75 0.78
N ASN A 114 10.39 6.24 2.01
CA ASN A 114 9.32 5.57 2.76
C ASN A 114 8.85 4.22 2.18
N LYS A 115 9.73 3.49 1.49
CA LYS A 115 9.52 2.12 0.98
C LYS A 115 8.66 1.22 1.86
N THR A 116 8.91 1.19 3.17
CA THR A 116 8.13 0.39 4.15
C THR A 116 6.64 0.75 4.14
N GLN A 117 6.32 2.05 4.20
CA GLN A 117 4.94 2.55 4.28
C GLN A 117 4.21 2.33 2.96
N ILE A 118 4.90 2.57 1.85
CA ILE A 118 4.33 2.41 0.51
C ILE A 118 4.14 0.94 0.18
N LEU A 119 5.10 0.06 0.52
CA LEU A 119 4.95 -1.40 0.36
C LEU A 119 3.77 -1.93 1.18
N GLN A 120 3.62 -1.48 2.42
CA GLN A 120 2.47 -1.86 3.24
C GLN A 120 1.15 -1.42 2.58
N ALA A 121 1.06 -0.15 2.18
CA ALA A 121 -0.14 0.37 1.51
C ALA A 121 -0.44 -0.38 0.20
N PHE A 122 0.57 -0.73 -0.60
CA PHE A 122 0.38 -1.52 -1.81
C PHE A 122 -0.21 -2.90 -1.51
N LEU A 123 0.34 -3.62 -0.55
CA LEU A 123 -0.17 -4.95 -0.19
C LEU A 123 -1.58 -4.88 0.40
N GLU A 124 -1.88 -3.87 1.21
CA GLU A 124 -3.23 -3.59 1.71
C GLU A 124 -4.21 -3.29 0.59
N ILE A 125 -3.80 -2.55 -0.45
CA ILE A 125 -4.65 -2.20 -1.59
C ILE A 125 -4.85 -3.38 -2.54
N LEU A 126 -3.79 -4.12 -2.88
CA LEU A 126 -3.85 -5.24 -3.83
C LEU A 126 -4.80 -6.35 -3.35
N ARG A 127 -4.85 -6.60 -2.04
CA ARG A 127 -5.66 -7.67 -1.44
C ARG A 127 -6.37 -7.17 -0.19
N TRP A 128 -7.57 -6.62 -0.39
CA TRP A 128 -8.41 -6.11 0.69
C TRP A 128 -8.93 -7.15 1.67
N ASP A 129 -8.85 -8.43 1.31
CA ASP A 129 -9.21 -9.60 2.12
C ASP A 129 -8.11 -9.99 3.12
N PHE A 130 -6.95 -9.33 3.08
CA PHE A 130 -6.00 -9.42 4.19
C PHE A 130 -6.59 -8.79 5.46
N SER A 131 -6.67 -9.59 6.52
CA SER A 131 -7.07 -9.10 7.84
C SER A 131 -5.96 -8.32 8.54
N GLU A 132 -4.70 -8.54 8.13
CA GLU A 132 -3.53 -7.81 8.61
C GLU A 132 -2.46 -7.77 7.51
N VAL A 133 -1.86 -6.60 7.33
CA VAL A 133 -0.60 -6.41 6.62
C VAL A 133 0.32 -5.59 7.54
N ARG A 134 1.55 -6.05 7.75
CA ARG A 134 2.58 -5.30 8.46
C ARG A 134 3.90 -5.38 7.73
N VAL A 135 4.56 -4.24 7.58
CA VAL A 135 5.90 -4.16 7.03
C VAL A 135 6.78 -3.42 8.04
N ASN A 136 7.82 -4.09 8.51
CA ASN A 136 8.82 -3.51 9.39
C ASN A 136 10.18 -3.49 8.69
N ASN A 137 11.00 -2.48 9.01
CA ASN A 137 12.40 -2.42 8.60
C ASN A 137 13.26 -2.16 9.84
N GLU A 138 14.24 -3.03 10.06
CA GLU A 138 15.30 -2.85 11.05
C GLU A 138 16.67 -3.05 10.39
N ASN A 139 17.47 -2.00 10.28
CA ASN A 139 18.82 -2.03 9.69
C ASN A 139 18.85 -2.71 8.30
N SER A 140 17.90 -2.32 7.43
CA SER A 140 17.71 -2.86 6.09
C SER A 140 17.25 -4.33 6.01
N ASN A 141 16.93 -4.94 7.15
CA ASN A 141 16.18 -6.20 7.17
C ASN A 141 14.69 -5.88 7.22
N TYR A 142 13.99 -6.31 6.18
CA TYR A 142 12.55 -6.13 6.06
C TYR A 142 11.84 -7.40 6.53
N LYS A 143 10.75 -7.20 7.27
CA LYS A 143 9.82 -8.25 7.65
C LYS A 143 8.42 -7.87 7.20
N VAL A 144 7.88 -8.65 6.27
CA VAL A 144 6.51 -8.52 5.78
C VAL A 144 5.68 -9.65 6.39
N ARG A 145 4.53 -9.29 6.95
CA ARG A 145 3.52 -10.24 7.43
C ARG A 145 2.18 -9.91 6.79
N CYS A 146 1.59 -10.89 6.13
CA CYS A 146 0.24 -10.82 5.59
C CYS A 146 -0.62 -11.93 6.19
N VAL A 147 -1.88 -11.63 6.52
CA VAL A 147 -2.83 -12.62 7.07
C VAL A 147 -4.06 -12.69 6.19
N ALA A 148 -4.21 -13.81 5.47
CA ALA A 148 -5.25 -14.07 4.48
C ALA A 148 -6.04 -15.34 4.88
N THR A 149 -6.77 -15.29 5.99
CA THR A 149 -7.41 -16.51 6.56
C THR A 149 -8.47 -17.14 5.66
N SER A 150 -9.06 -16.38 4.74
CA SER A 150 -10.02 -16.86 3.75
C SER A 150 -9.38 -17.34 2.44
N ALA A 151 -8.07 -17.13 2.25
CA ALA A 151 -7.40 -17.48 1.00
C ALA A 151 -7.19 -18.99 0.89
N THR A 152 -7.45 -19.52 -0.30
CA THR A 152 -7.13 -20.89 -0.69
C THR A 152 -5.60 -21.08 -0.77
N SER A 153 -5.15 -22.35 -0.72
CA SER A 153 -3.73 -22.68 -0.89
C SER A 153 -3.17 -22.16 -2.22
N GLU A 154 -3.97 -22.18 -3.28
CA GLU A 154 -3.60 -21.69 -4.60
C GLU A 154 -3.44 -20.16 -4.62
N GLU A 155 -4.36 -19.41 -4.01
CA GLU A 155 -4.22 -17.95 -3.89
C GLU A 155 -3.01 -17.54 -3.06
N VAL A 156 -2.69 -18.29 -2.00
CA VAL A 156 -1.48 -18.07 -1.20
C VAL A 156 -0.23 -18.25 -2.07
N GLU A 157 -0.21 -19.24 -2.96
CA GLU A 157 0.89 -19.46 -3.89
C GLU A 157 1.07 -18.29 -4.87
N TYR A 158 -0.02 -17.72 -5.38
CA TYR A 158 0.01 -16.51 -6.22
C TYR A 158 0.58 -15.30 -5.48
N ILE A 159 0.15 -15.08 -4.23
CA ILE A 159 0.67 -14.00 -3.38
C ILE A 159 2.16 -14.21 -3.13
N VAL A 160 2.57 -15.43 -2.80
CA VAL A 160 3.98 -15.78 -2.57
C VAL A 160 4.82 -15.49 -3.81
N LYS A 161 4.39 -15.92 -5.01
CA LYS A 161 5.11 -15.63 -6.26
C LYS A 161 5.22 -14.15 -6.56
N PHE A 162 4.15 -13.39 -6.33
CA PHE A 162 4.21 -11.94 -6.45
C PHE A 162 5.23 -11.32 -5.49
N LEU A 163 5.27 -11.75 -4.22
CA LEU A 163 6.24 -11.25 -3.24
C LEU A 163 7.69 -11.63 -3.58
N GLU A 164 7.94 -12.85 -4.07
CA GLU A 164 9.25 -13.26 -4.59
C GLU A 164 9.72 -12.35 -5.73
N GLY A 165 8.83 -12.07 -6.68
CA GLY A 165 9.06 -11.11 -7.76
C GLY A 165 9.40 -9.73 -7.21
N LEU A 166 8.58 -9.21 -6.29
CA LEU A 166 8.77 -7.89 -5.68
C LEU A 166 10.14 -7.75 -5.01
N ILE A 167 10.56 -8.74 -4.23
CA ILE A 167 11.88 -8.74 -3.59
C ILE A 167 13.00 -8.75 -4.63
N THR A 168 12.82 -9.53 -5.70
CA THR A 168 13.76 -9.59 -6.83
C THR A 168 13.89 -8.22 -7.50
N GLY A 169 12.77 -7.54 -7.76
CA GLY A 169 12.74 -6.20 -8.35
C GLY A 169 13.38 -5.13 -7.46
N LEU A 170 13.26 -5.28 -6.13
CA LEU A 170 13.95 -4.43 -5.15
C LEU A 170 15.48 -4.66 -5.11
N THR A 171 16.00 -5.66 -5.83
CA THR A 171 17.40 -6.10 -5.78
C THR A 171 17.84 -6.55 -4.39
N CYS A 172 16.93 -7.15 -3.62
CA CYS A 172 17.17 -7.62 -2.26
C CYS A 172 17.26 -9.15 -2.21
N ASN A 173 17.88 -9.67 -1.15
CA ASN A 173 18.03 -11.10 -0.96
C ASN A 173 16.91 -11.64 -0.06
N LEU A 174 16.17 -12.62 -0.55
CA LEU A 174 15.17 -13.34 0.25
C LEU A 174 15.89 -14.23 1.28
N ASN A 175 15.64 -13.99 2.56
CA ASN A 175 16.22 -14.79 3.65
C ASN A 175 15.28 -15.92 4.07
N ARG A 176 13.98 -15.62 4.15
CA ARG A 176 12.97 -16.56 4.64
C ARG A 176 11.62 -16.25 4.01
N LEU A 177 10.94 -17.27 3.51
CA LEU A 177 9.55 -17.20 3.09
C LEU A 177 8.81 -18.40 3.66
N GLU A 178 7.79 -18.12 4.47
CA GLU A 178 6.96 -19.15 5.08
C GLU A 178 5.49 -18.79 4.91
N HIS A 179 4.68 -19.82 4.68
CA HIS A 179 3.23 -19.67 4.73
C HIS A 179 2.59 -20.85 5.46
N VAL A 180 1.62 -20.55 6.33
CA VAL A 180 0.85 -21.55 7.09
C VAL A 180 -0.59 -21.06 7.17
N ARG A 181 -1.52 -21.78 6.53
CA ARG A 181 -2.98 -21.50 6.60
C ARG A 181 -3.33 -20.01 6.36
N GLY A 182 -2.81 -19.43 5.28
CA GLY A 182 -3.06 -18.03 4.92
C GLY A 182 -2.23 -16.99 5.69
N LEU A 183 -1.46 -17.37 6.70
CA LEU A 183 -0.42 -16.51 7.27
C LEU A 183 0.82 -16.59 6.38
N ILE A 184 1.26 -15.47 5.83
CA ILE A 184 2.46 -15.36 5.00
C ILE A 184 3.46 -14.47 5.74
N THR A 185 4.68 -14.98 5.94
CA THR A 185 5.79 -14.23 6.53
C THR A 185 6.96 -14.25 5.58
N VAL A 186 7.47 -13.07 5.26
CA VAL A 186 8.62 -12.90 4.36
C VAL A 186 9.66 -12.03 5.04
N GLU A 187 10.89 -12.50 5.06
CA GLU A 187 12.05 -11.76 5.57
C GLU A 187 13.09 -11.65 4.45
N PHE A 188 13.54 -10.43 4.17
CA PHE A 188 14.52 -10.16 3.12
C PHE A 188 15.43 -9.01 3.51
N LYS A 189 16.63 -8.98 2.91
CA LYS A 189 17.65 -7.98 3.19
C LYS A 189 17.99 -7.16 1.95
N CYS A 190 17.87 -5.85 2.12
CA CYS A 190 18.44 -4.82 1.27
C CYS A 190 19.56 -4.11 2.08
#